data_AF-A0AAD9W2V1-F1
#
_entry.id   AF-A0AAD9W2V1-F1
#
_cell.length_a   1.000
_cell.length_b   1.000
_cell.length_c   1.000
_cell.angle_alpha   90.00
_cell.angle_beta   90.00
_cell.angle_gamma   90.00
#
_symmetry.space_group_name_H-M   'P 1'
#
loop_
_entity.id
_entity.type
_entity.pdbx_description
1 polymer ?
#
loop_
_entity_poly.entity_id
_entity_poly.type
_entity_poly.pdbx_seq_one_letter_code
_entity_poly.pdbx_strand_id
1 'polypeptide(L)'
;MQVISRLPEPLPRPKDKTELKREQHNKVVDLKRARETEPPQPWETVNSTIHFRNDDTQYWWDRTGRMFAKLIQRAGYSATEQYRELIFYALFVAPELGKAPDAQGNVRGWRSPGTPDSTPIDFSWEWGPGNNGTVRYSFECIGPHAGTELDPLNSYATDAWIQKLRDQGMVPGLDLEWYNHFTKAILPSREMQRQKTVDVFIEETTPKAGVVVALDIEKTGPVMKMYIYPGLKALELGMTNLQLVQQSIRGLPEAHYKSLACEPLLQYLDEGTERWGFETGILSIDCLEPSRARVKVYIRARHTSLEYMMDCLTLGGRLDMSGNEQALEDLKDFWQAFLADAPDQLPEDAPGRASPGFYYTLGAGKPISAKMYVSPTYFCKSDTEVLGRLCGYFATRRSDLQMDNYEAALHDIFGKKTLDARCGSHYYVGCALAKNQLRVVTYLSPQSFDCEKDLIRERASA
;
A
#
# COMPACT_ATOMS: atom_id res chain seq x y z
N MET A 1 -33.16 -83.29 30.77
CA MET A 1 -34.46 -82.67 31.13
C MET A 1 -34.31 -82.09 32.53
N GLN A 2 -34.07 -80.79 32.66
CA GLN A 2 -34.49 -79.95 33.79
C GLN A 2 -34.03 -78.50 33.56
N VAL A 3 -34.96 -77.60 33.85
CA VAL A 3 -34.97 -76.16 33.64
C VAL A 3 -34.15 -75.47 34.73
N ILE A 4 -33.35 -74.44 34.40
CA ILE A 4 -32.80 -73.50 35.41
C ILE A 4 -33.06 -72.06 34.98
N SER A 5 -33.54 -71.31 35.98
CA SER A 5 -34.10 -69.97 36.04
C SER A 5 -33.22 -68.82 35.54
N ARG A 6 -33.83 -67.86 34.83
CA ARG A 6 -33.32 -66.50 34.67
C ARG A 6 -33.71 -65.65 35.89
N LEU A 7 -32.72 -65.07 36.56
CA LEU A 7 -32.90 -64.01 37.56
C LEU A 7 -32.99 -62.64 36.85
N PRO A 8 -33.78 -61.68 37.36
CA PRO A 8 -33.85 -60.33 36.80
C PRO A 8 -32.64 -59.46 37.16
N GLU A 9 -32.23 -58.58 36.24
CA GLU A 9 -31.17 -57.58 36.45
C GLU A 9 -31.53 -56.59 37.57
N PRO A 10 -30.54 -56.11 38.35
CA PRO A 10 -30.77 -55.13 39.41
C PRO A 10 -31.07 -53.75 38.83
N LEU A 11 -32.07 -53.07 39.42
CA LEU A 11 -32.42 -51.68 39.13
C LEU A 11 -31.21 -50.75 39.35
N PRO A 12 -31.03 -49.69 38.53
CA PRO A 12 -29.94 -48.74 38.69
C PRO A 12 -30.02 -48.06 40.06
N ARG A 13 -28.88 -47.98 40.75
CA ARG A 13 -28.76 -47.29 42.04
C ARG A 13 -29.11 -45.80 41.88
N PRO A 14 -29.88 -45.20 42.81
CA PRO A 14 -30.10 -43.77 42.81
C PRO A 14 -28.77 -43.04 42.95
N LYS A 15 -28.45 -42.13 42.02
CA LYS A 15 -27.27 -41.26 42.11
C LYS A 15 -27.31 -40.49 43.42
N ASP A 16 -26.18 -40.43 44.14
CA ASP A 16 -26.08 -39.67 45.38
C ASP A 16 -26.32 -38.17 45.10
N LYS A 17 -26.95 -37.46 46.04
CA LYS A 17 -27.24 -36.02 45.94
C LYS A 17 -25.97 -35.20 45.69
N THR A 18 -24.82 -35.68 46.14
CA THR A 18 -23.50 -35.08 45.93
C THR A 18 -23.04 -35.19 44.48
N GLU A 19 -23.34 -36.32 43.82
CA GLU A 19 -22.99 -36.62 42.44
C GLU A 19 -23.90 -35.85 41.46
N LEU A 20 -25.20 -35.77 41.78
CA LEU A 20 -26.18 -34.94 41.06
C LEU A 20 -25.83 -33.45 41.15
N LYS A 21 -25.36 -32.97 42.31
CA LYS A 21 -24.89 -31.58 42.48
C LYS A 21 -23.61 -31.29 41.70
N ARG A 22 -22.67 -32.25 41.60
CA ARG A 22 -21.46 -32.11 40.77
C ARG A 22 -21.78 -32.12 39.28
N GLU A 23 -22.67 -33.00 38.83
CA GLU A 23 -23.13 -33.01 37.42
C GLU A 23 -23.91 -31.74 37.07
N GLN A 24 -24.77 -31.24 37.97
CA GLN A 24 -25.46 -29.96 37.78
C GLN A 24 -24.48 -28.78 37.81
N HIS A 25 -23.49 -28.77 38.71
CA HIS A 25 -22.47 -27.73 38.75
C HIS A 25 -21.60 -27.75 37.48
N ASN A 26 -21.16 -28.92 37.02
CA ASN A 26 -20.41 -29.05 35.77
C ASN A 26 -21.25 -28.68 34.55
N LYS A 27 -22.55 -29.06 34.49
CA LYS A 27 -23.46 -28.60 33.43
C LYS A 27 -23.69 -27.09 33.47
N VAL A 28 -23.79 -26.48 34.65
CA VAL A 28 -23.95 -25.02 34.80
C VAL A 28 -22.65 -24.29 34.44
N VAL A 29 -21.49 -24.88 34.72
CA VAL A 29 -20.17 -24.35 34.29
C VAL A 29 -20.01 -24.48 32.78
N ASP A 30 -20.38 -25.61 32.17
CA ASP A 30 -20.37 -25.78 30.70
C ASP A 30 -21.40 -24.88 30.00
N LEU A 31 -22.60 -24.68 30.57
CA LEU A 31 -23.61 -23.76 30.05
C LEU A 31 -23.21 -22.28 30.22
N LYS A 32 -22.45 -21.93 31.26
CA LYS A 32 -21.86 -20.60 31.42
C LYS A 32 -20.69 -20.38 30.45
N ARG A 33 -19.88 -21.39 30.19
CA ARG A 33 -18.78 -21.34 29.23
C ARG A 33 -19.26 -21.31 27.78
N ALA A 34 -20.44 -21.88 27.50
CA ALA A 34 -21.07 -21.88 26.18
C ALA A 34 -21.89 -20.60 25.85
N ARG A 35 -21.76 -19.52 26.63
CA ARG A 35 -22.45 -18.24 26.32
C ARG A 35 -21.72 -16.98 26.74
N GLU A 36 -20.40 -17.04 26.91
CA GLU A 36 -19.56 -15.87 26.65
C GLU A 36 -19.26 -15.91 25.15
N THR A 37 -20.18 -15.37 24.34
CA THR A 37 -19.84 -15.04 22.95
C THR A 37 -18.58 -14.19 23.01
N GLU A 38 -17.49 -14.63 22.39
CA GLU A 38 -16.30 -13.80 22.26
C GLU A 38 -16.75 -12.40 21.79
N PRO A 39 -16.22 -11.33 22.40
CA PRO A 39 -16.62 -9.99 22.03
C PRO A 39 -16.44 -9.83 20.51
N PRO A 40 -17.42 -9.21 19.82
CA PRO A 40 -17.35 -9.06 18.37
C PRO A 40 -16.04 -8.39 17.98
N GLN A 41 -15.41 -8.93 16.94
CA GLN A 41 -14.14 -8.40 16.46
C GLN A 41 -14.32 -6.95 16.00
N PRO A 42 -13.29 -6.09 16.07
CA PRO A 42 -13.42 -4.68 15.71
C PRO A 42 -14.09 -4.43 14.35
N TRP A 43 -13.75 -5.23 13.33
CA TRP A 43 -14.41 -5.20 12.03
C TRP A 43 -15.93 -5.41 12.11
N GLU A 44 -16.39 -6.44 12.84
CA GLU A 44 -17.81 -6.82 12.93
C GLU A 44 -18.63 -5.70 13.59
N THR A 45 -18.08 -5.12 14.65
CA THR A 45 -18.70 -4.00 15.36
C THR A 45 -18.79 -2.76 14.47
N VAL A 46 -17.69 -2.36 13.81
CA VAL A 46 -17.70 -1.16 12.94
C VAL A 46 -18.64 -1.38 11.74
N ASN A 47 -18.56 -2.55 11.10
CA ASN A 47 -19.36 -2.91 9.94
C ASN A 47 -20.87 -2.95 10.23
N SER A 48 -21.28 -3.35 11.44
CA SER A 48 -22.69 -3.35 11.84
C SER A 48 -23.19 -1.99 12.33
N THR A 49 -22.29 -1.05 12.64
CA THR A 49 -22.63 0.26 13.21
C THR A 49 -22.70 1.34 12.15
N ILE A 50 -21.72 1.39 11.25
CA ILE A 50 -21.63 2.45 10.23
C ILE A 50 -22.49 2.09 9.02
N HIS A 51 -23.39 3.00 8.65
CA HIS A 51 -24.24 2.88 7.47
C HIS A 51 -23.83 3.92 6.44
N PHE A 52 -23.62 3.49 5.21
CA PHE A 52 -23.21 4.37 4.11
C PHE A 52 -24.41 4.88 3.33
N ARG A 53 -24.26 6.08 2.75
CA ARG A 53 -25.36 6.78 2.04
C ARG A 53 -25.57 6.30 0.61
N ASN A 54 -24.60 5.58 0.04
CA ASN A 54 -24.65 5.11 -1.33
C ASN A 54 -23.94 3.74 -1.46
N ASP A 55 -24.35 2.99 -2.47
CA ASP A 55 -23.86 1.64 -2.74
C ASP A 55 -22.39 1.63 -3.16
N ASP A 56 -21.89 2.70 -3.79
CA ASP A 56 -20.49 2.80 -4.20
C ASP A 56 -19.57 2.78 -2.96
N THR A 57 -19.92 3.53 -1.91
CA THR A 57 -19.17 3.59 -0.66
C THR A 57 -19.27 2.27 0.11
N GLN A 58 -20.46 1.67 0.13
CA GLN A 58 -20.68 0.36 0.75
C GLN A 58 -19.80 -0.72 0.09
N TYR A 59 -19.74 -0.75 -1.24
CA TYR A 59 -18.87 -1.64 -1.99
C TYR A 59 -17.41 -1.49 -1.58
N TRP A 60 -16.90 -0.25 -1.54
CA TRP A 60 -15.52 0.00 -1.15
C TRP A 60 -15.24 -0.42 0.29
N TRP A 61 -16.14 -0.11 1.22
CA TRP A 61 -16.02 -0.58 2.60
C TRP A 61 -15.95 -2.11 2.69
N ASP A 62 -16.88 -2.81 2.02
CA ASP A 62 -16.97 -4.27 2.07
C ASP A 62 -15.74 -4.97 1.47
N ARG A 63 -15.10 -4.35 0.48
CA ARG A 63 -13.92 -4.88 -0.23
C ARG A 63 -12.62 -4.43 0.41
N THR A 64 -12.33 -3.14 0.36
CA THR A 64 -11.02 -2.60 0.76
C THR A 64 -10.96 -2.31 2.26
N GLY A 65 -12.08 -1.94 2.89
CA GLY A 65 -12.18 -1.84 4.35
C GLY A 65 -11.98 -3.19 5.04
N ARG A 66 -12.56 -4.27 4.49
CA ARG A 66 -12.36 -5.64 4.98
C ARG A 66 -10.91 -6.10 4.84
N MET A 67 -10.30 -5.84 3.69
CA MET A 67 -8.87 -6.11 3.48
C MET A 67 -8.03 -5.39 4.52
N PHE A 68 -8.27 -4.09 4.72
CA PHE A 68 -7.57 -3.29 5.71
C PHE A 68 -7.68 -3.90 7.11
N ALA A 69 -8.88 -4.30 7.53
CA ALA A 69 -9.14 -4.93 8.82
C ALA A 69 -8.30 -6.21 9.03
N LYS A 70 -8.22 -7.06 8.00
CA LYS A 70 -7.41 -8.29 8.04
C LYS A 70 -5.93 -8.00 8.16
N LEU A 71 -5.42 -7.02 7.41
CA LEU A 71 -4.02 -6.62 7.48
C LEU A 71 -3.65 -6.12 8.89
N ILE A 72 -4.39 -5.16 9.45
CA ILE A 72 -4.06 -4.61 10.77
C ILE A 72 -4.22 -5.65 11.90
N GLN A 73 -5.22 -6.54 11.79
CA GLN A 73 -5.40 -7.65 12.73
C GLN A 73 -4.15 -8.56 12.75
N ARG A 74 -3.72 -9.02 11.56
CA ARG A 74 -2.57 -9.92 11.42
C ARG A 74 -1.24 -9.22 11.70
N ALA A 75 -1.17 -7.91 11.53
CA ALA A 75 0.01 -7.10 11.85
C ALA A 75 0.21 -6.87 13.36
N GLY A 76 -0.72 -7.35 14.20
CA GLY A 76 -0.63 -7.30 15.66
C GLY A 76 -1.14 -6.00 16.27
N TYR A 77 -2.03 -5.26 15.60
CA TYR A 77 -2.63 -4.05 16.16
C TYR A 77 -3.62 -4.43 17.26
N SER A 78 -3.59 -3.69 18.38
CA SER A 78 -4.55 -3.85 19.47
C SER A 78 -5.97 -3.52 19.02
N ALA A 79 -6.99 -4.02 19.74
CA ALA A 79 -8.38 -3.74 19.42
C ALA A 79 -8.68 -2.24 19.35
N THR A 80 -8.12 -1.44 20.28
CA THR A 80 -8.26 0.02 20.29
C THR A 80 -7.70 0.67 19.03
N GLU A 81 -6.51 0.25 18.59
CA GLU A 81 -5.91 0.74 17.35
C GLU A 81 -6.76 0.33 16.14
N GLN A 82 -7.25 -0.91 16.09
CA GLN A 82 -8.12 -1.37 15.00
C GLN A 82 -9.41 -0.55 14.91
N TYR A 83 -10.09 -0.28 16.04
CA TYR A 83 -11.28 0.58 16.05
C TYR A 83 -10.98 1.99 15.52
N ARG A 84 -9.90 2.61 16.02
CA ARG A 84 -9.48 3.95 15.58
C ARG A 84 -9.29 4.00 14.07
N GLU A 85 -8.52 3.06 13.52
CA GLU A 85 -8.20 3.07 12.09
C GLU A 85 -9.40 2.72 11.21
N LEU A 86 -10.22 1.73 11.61
CA LEU A 86 -11.38 1.31 10.83
C LEU A 86 -12.46 2.40 10.77
N ILE A 87 -12.68 3.12 11.88
CA ILE A 87 -13.62 4.24 11.92
C ILE A 87 -13.11 5.38 11.02
N PHE A 88 -11.82 5.70 11.08
CA PHE A 88 -11.24 6.71 10.20
C PHE A 88 -11.40 6.33 8.73
N TYR A 89 -11.05 5.08 8.38
CA TYR A 89 -11.16 4.57 7.02
C TYR A 89 -12.60 4.65 6.50
N ALA A 90 -13.56 4.19 7.28
CA ALA A 90 -14.97 4.22 6.92
C ALA A 90 -15.48 5.63 6.66
N LEU A 91 -15.13 6.60 7.50
CA LEU A 91 -15.69 7.96 7.43
C LEU A 91 -14.95 8.89 6.46
N PHE A 92 -13.66 8.67 6.26
CA PHE A 92 -12.80 9.60 5.54
C PHE A 92 -12.09 9.00 4.32
N VAL A 93 -12.12 7.68 4.09
CA VAL A 93 -11.43 7.08 2.93
C VAL A 93 -12.41 6.41 2.00
N ALA A 94 -13.20 5.43 2.48
CA ALA A 94 -14.14 4.69 1.64
C ALA A 94 -15.08 5.59 0.78
N PRO A 95 -15.61 6.73 1.29
CA PRO A 95 -16.48 7.61 0.49
C PRO A 95 -15.76 8.32 -0.67
N GLU A 96 -14.44 8.38 -0.64
CA GLU A 96 -13.62 9.15 -1.58
C GLU A 96 -13.06 8.25 -2.71
N LEU A 97 -13.31 6.94 -2.68
CA LEU A 97 -12.79 5.98 -3.67
C LEU A 97 -13.62 5.93 -4.97
N GLY A 98 -14.59 6.84 -5.13
CA GLY A 98 -15.37 6.98 -6.36
C GLY A 98 -16.38 5.86 -6.59
N LYS A 99 -16.71 5.62 -7.85
CA LYS A 99 -17.78 4.67 -8.25
C LYS A 99 -17.33 3.22 -8.09
N ALA A 100 -18.23 2.38 -7.59
CA ALA A 100 -18.07 0.94 -7.65
C ALA A 100 -18.08 0.45 -9.10
N PRO A 101 -17.56 -0.77 -9.37
CA PRO A 101 -17.59 -1.38 -10.69
C PRO A 101 -19.00 -1.45 -11.30
N ASP A 102 -19.09 -1.58 -12.61
CA ASP A 102 -20.36 -1.92 -13.27
C ASP A 102 -20.77 -3.38 -13.00
N ALA A 103 -21.93 -3.78 -13.55
CA ALA A 103 -22.46 -5.13 -13.40
C ALA A 103 -21.59 -6.23 -14.05
N GLN A 104 -20.56 -5.85 -14.80
CA GLN A 104 -19.58 -6.74 -15.43
C GLN A 104 -18.21 -6.66 -14.72
N GLY A 105 -18.10 -5.89 -13.63
CA GLY A 105 -16.85 -5.70 -12.89
C GLY A 105 -15.87 -4.72 -13.53
N ASN A 106 -16.31 -3.92 -14.52
CA ASN A 106 -15.44 -2.93 -15.15
C ASN A 106 -15.43 -1.60 -14.37
N VAL A 107 -14.33 -0.88 -14.52
CA VAL A 107 -14.17 0.48 -13.98
C VAL A 107 -15.21 1.43 -14.59
N ARG A 108 -15.87 2.22 -13.74
CA ARG A 108 -16.87 3.24 -14.14
C ARG A 108 -16.29 4.65 -14.01
N GLY A 109 -15.97 5.28 -15.13
CA GLY A 109 -15.45 6.65 -15.16
C GLY A 109 -13.94 6.70 -14.99
N TRP A 110 -13.46 7.35 -13.93
CA TRP A 110 -12.03 7.54 -13.68
C TRP A 110 -11.30 6.20 -13.47
N ARG A 111 -10.22 6.00 -14.24
CA ARG A 111 -9.31 4.87 -14.07
C ARG A 111 -8.11 5.35 -13.27
N SER A 112 -8.07 5.00 -11.98
CA SER A 112 -6.92 5.35 -11.15
C SER A 112 -5.66 4.66 -11.70
N PRO A 113 -4.54 5.37 -11.84
CA PRO A 113 -3.28 4.80 -12.30
C PRO A 113 -2.46 4.19 -11.14
N GLY A 114 -2.97 4.19 -9.90
CA GLY A 114 -2.22 3.74 -8.72
C GLY A 114 -1.86 2.25 -8.76
N THR A 115 -2.85 1.40 -8.99
CA THR A 115 -2.70 -0.07 -9.02
C THR A 115 -2.83 -0.65 -10.42
N PRO A 116 -2.37 -1.90 -10.66
CA PRO A 116 -2.46 -2.54 -11.98
C PRO A 116 -3.89 -2.64 -12.55
N ASP A 117 -4.90 -2.88 -11.70
CA ASP A 117 -6.31 -3.05 -12.12
C ASP A 117 -7.14 -1.77 -12.01
N SER A 118 -6.49 -0.64 -11.73
CA SER A 118 -7.11 0.67 -11.45
C SER A 118 -7.91 0.78 -10.15
N THR A 119 -7.80 -0.18 -9.22
CA THR A 119 -8.27 0.01 -7.84
C THR A 119 -7.68 1.31 -7.26
N PRO A 120 -8.50 2.25 -6.76
CA PRO A 120 -8.04 3.59 -6.37
C PRO A 120 -7.36 3.63 -5.01
N ILE A 121 -6.92 2.48 -4.48
CA ILE A 121 -6.23 2.35 -3.20
C ILE A 121 -5.28 1.16 -3.23
N ASP A 122 -4.11 1.35 -2.63
CA ASP A 122 -3.17 0.31 -2.29
C ASP A 122 -2.88 0.28 -0.79
N PHE A 123 -2.43 -0.87 -0.30
CA PHE A 123 -1.94 -1.05 1.06
C PHE A 123 -0.45 -1.34 1.03
N SER A 124 0.24 -1.09 2.14
CA SER A 124 1.61 -1.59 2.31
C SER A 124 1.79 -2.24 3.67
N TRP A 125 2.63 -3.26 3.70
CA TRP A 125 3.07 -3.93 4.92
C TRP A 125 4.56 -3.75 5.08
N GLU A 126 4.94 -2.93 6.05
CA GLU A 126 6.32 -2.84 6.48
C GLU A 126 6.63 -3.92 7.50
N TRP A 127 7.71 -4.64 7.21
CA TRP A 127 8.23 -5.70 8.04
C TRP A 127 9.03 -5.08 9.18
N GLY A 128 8.39 -4.91 10.34
CA GLY A 128 8.99 -4.35 11.55
C GLY A 128 9.81 -5.38 12.34
N PRO A 129 10.56 -4.94 13.38
CA PRO A 129 11.25 -5.84 14.30
C PRO A 129 10.24 -6.66 15.13
N GLY A 130 10.65 -7.87 15.51
CA GLY A 130 9.78 -8.85 16.15
C GLY A 130 8.66 -9.33 15.22
N ASN A 131 7.53 -9.74 15.78
CA ASN A 131 6.40 -10.30 15.02
C ASN A 131 5.38 -9.23 14.59
N ASN A 132 5.78 -7.95 14.56
CA ASN A 132 4.87 -6.82 14.34
C ASN A 132 5.02 -6.24 12.93
N GLY A 133 3.91 -6.05 12.23
CA GLY A 133 3.85 -5.30 10.98
C GLY A 133 3.49 -3.83 11.22
N THR A 134 3.80 -2.97 10.24
CA THR A 134 3.18 -1.64 10.13
C THR A 134 2.45 -1.56 8.81
N VAL A 135 1.13 -1.36 8.87
CA VAL A 135 0.25 -1.28 7.70
C VAL A 135 0.01 0.20 7.37
N ARG A 136 0.06 0.53 6.07
CA ARG A 136 -0.32 1.85 5.54
C ARG A 136 -1.21 1.66 4.33
N TYR A 137 -1.81 2.75 3.83
CA TYR A 137 -2.48 2.76 2.55
C TYR A 137 -2.27 4.07 1.80
N SER A 138 -2.34 4.03 0.49
CA SER A 138 -2.26 5.19 -0.39
C SER A 138 -3.47 5.12 -1.32
N PHE A 139 -4.15 6.25 -1.55
CA PHE A 139 -5.42 6.22 -2.28
C PHE A 139 -5.69 7.52 -3.02
N GLU A 140 -6.38 7.43 -4.14
CA GLU A 140 -6.79 8.58 -4.91
C GLU A 140 -8.22 8.99 -4.53
N CYS A 141 -8.41 10.24 -4.14
CA CYS A 141 -9.75 10.81 -3.98
C CYS A 141 -10.35 11.02 -5.38
N ILE A 142 -11.51 10.43 -5.65
CA ILE A 142 -12.16 10.48 -6.97
C ILE A 142 -13.47 11.26 -6.87
N GLY A 143 -13.52 12.37 -7.61
CA GLY A 143 -14.71 13.24 -7.64
C GLY A 143 -15.85 12.64 -8.47
N PRO A 144 -17.10 13.11 -8.26
CA PRO A 144 -18.27 12.63 -9.01
C PRO A 144 -18.20 12.88 -10.53
N HIS A 145 -17.38 13.87 -10.93
CA HIS A 145 -17.16 14.27 -12.32
C HIS A 145 -15.78 13.86 -12.86
N ALA A 146 -14.98 13.12 -12.09
CA ALA A 146 -13.66 12.70 -12.50
C ALA A 146 -13.71 11.89 -13.80
N GLY A 147 -12.87 12.28 -14.77
CA GLY A 147 -12.80 11.71 -16.11
C GLY A 147 -13.91 12.16 -17.07
N THR A 148 -14.78 13.08 -16.67
CA THR A 148 -15.77 13.72 -17.56
C THR A 148 -15.27 15.06 -18.08
N GLU A 149 -15.97 15.69 -19.02
CA GLU A 149 -15.62 17.04 -19.51
C GLU A 149 -15.57 18.11 -18.41
N LEU A 150 -16.31 17.92 -17.31
CA LEU A 150 -16.33 18.85 -16.17
C LEU A 150 -15.08 18.74 -15.29
N ASP A 151 -14.46 17.55 -15.24
CA ASP A 151 -13.22 17.31 -14.51
C ASP A 151 -12.41 16.19 -15.18
N PRO A 152 -11.76 16.47 -16.33
CA PRO A 152 -11.14 15.43 -17.14
C PRO A 152 -9.97 14.73 -16.44
N LEU A 153 -9.35 15.37 -15.44
CA LEU A 153 -8.11 14.94 -14.81
C LEU A 153 -8.23 14.78 -13.27
N ASN A 154 -9.46 14.61 -12.75
CA ASN A 154 -9.72 14.43 -11.31
C ASN A 154 -9.04 15.49 -10.42
N SER A 155 -9.12 16.76 -10.82
CA SER A 155 -8.27 17.84 -10.29
C SER A 155 -8.77 18.49 -9.00
N TYR A 156 -9.97 18.12 -8.51
CA TYR A 156 -10.61 18.84 -7.40
C TYR A 156 -10.83 18.00 -6.14
N ALA A 157 -11.01 16.67 -6.27
CA ALA A 157 -11.46 15.83 -5.16
C ALA A 157 -10.45 15.76 -4.01
N THR A 158 -9.18 15.57 -4.35
CA THR A 158 -8.05 15.61 -3.42
C THR A 158 -8.04 16.87 -2.57
N ASP A 159 -8.10 18.05 -3.20
CA ASP A 159 -8.04 19.33 -2.50
C ASP A 159 -9.22 19.46 -1.53
N ALA A 160 -10.43 19.15 -2.00
CA ALA A 160 -11.65 19.19 -1.18
C ALA A 160 -11.55 18.28 0.05
N TRP A 161 -10.99 17.08 -0.11
CA TRP A 161 -10.77 16.14 0.97
C TRP A 161 -9.75 16.65 2.00
N ILE A 162 -8.63 17.22 1.54
CA ILE A 162 -7.61 17.83 2.42
C ILE A 162 -8.22 18.97 3.23
N GLN A 163 -9.01 19.86 2.61
CA GLN A 163 -9.69 20.93 3.33
C GLN A 163 -10.66 20.36 4.38
N LYS A 164 -11.45 19.33 4.04
CA LYS A 164 -12.36 18.65 4.97
C LYS A 164 -11.63 18.09 6.20
N LEU A 165 -10.48 17.44 6.01
CA LEU A 165 -9.69 16.92 7.14
C LEU A 165 -9.10 18.02 8.00
N ARG A 166 -8.60 19.10 7.38
CA ARG A 166 -8.04 20.26 8.08
C ARG A 166 -9.11 20.95 8.93
N ASP A 167 -10.26 21.23 8.33
CA ASP A 167 -11.34 21.98 8.97
C ASP A 167 -11.96 21.19 10.15
N GLN A 168 -11.89 19.86 10.10
CA GLN A 168 -12.32 18.98 11.18
C GLN A 168 -11.21 18.64 12.19
N GLY A 169 -9.95 19.06 11.95
CA GLY A 169 -8.82 18.76 12.84
C GLY A 169 -8.47 17.27 12.91
N MET A 170 -8.70 16.52 11.83
CA MET A 170 -8.54 15.06 11.81
C MET A 170 -7.09 14.59 11.62
N VAL A 171 -6.20 15.47 11.17
CA VAL A 171 -4.78 15.17 10.96
C VAL A 171 -3.93 16.12 11.81
N PRO A 172 -3.44 15.66 12.99
CA PRO A 172 -2.60 16.48 13.84
C PRO A 172 -1.31 16.91 13.14
N GLY A 173 -0.97 18.19 13.20
CA GLY A 173 0.24 18.74 12.59
C GLY A 173 0.19 18.84 11.07
N LEU A 174 -0.99 18.79 10.45
CA LEU A 174 -1.19 19.03 9.03
C LEU A 174 -0.72 20.45 8.66
N ASP A 175 0.29 20.51 7.81
CA ASP A 175 0.81 21.75 7.23
C ASP A 175 0.77 21.64 5.70
N LEU A 176 0.27 22.70 5.06
CA LEU A 176 0.04 22.73 3.61
C LEU A 176 0.99 23.70 2.88
N GLU A 177 2.03 24.24 3.53
CA GLU A 177 2.95 25.19 2.90
C GLU A 177 3.63 24.57 1.67
N TRP A 178 4.30 23.42 1.85
CA TRP A 178 4.95 22.71 0.76
C TRP A 178 3.96 22.15 -0.25
N TYR A 179 2.79 21.68 0.21
CA TYR A 179 1.73 21.25 -0.69
C TYR A 179 1.30 22.38 -1.64
N ASN A 180 1.02 23.58 -1.12
CA ASN A 180 0.65 24.73 -1.93
C ASN A 180 1.78 25.15 -2.89
N HIS A 181 3.04 25.10 -2.44
CA HIS A 181 4.21 25.40 -3.27
C HIS A 181 4.35 24.43 -4.44
N PHE A 182 4.42 23.13 -4.16
CA PHE A 182 4.70 22.12 -5.17
C PHE A 182 3.53 21.89 -6.11
N THR A 183 2.27 21.91 -5.63
CA THR A 183 1.12 21.79 -6.53
C THR A 183 1.02 22.96 -7.49
N LYS A 184 1.29 24.20 -7.04
CA LYS A 184 1.35 25.38 -7.91
C LYS A 184 2.47 25.28 -8.94
N ALA A 185 3.62 24.72 -8.58
CA ALA A 185 4.77 24.61 -9.47
C ALA A 185 4.63 23.47 -10.50
N ILE A 186 4.04 22.33 -10.10
CA ILE A 186 4.11 21.07 -10.83
C ILE A 186 2.81 20.70 -11.53
N LEU A 187 1.65 21.22 -11.13
CA LEU A 187 0.39 20.88 -11.78
C LEU A 187 0.15 21.73 -13.04
N PRO A 188 -0.47 21.13 -14.08
CA PRO A 188 -0.80 21.82 -15.33
C PRO A 188 -1.77 22.98 -15.08
N SER A 189 -1.72 24.00 -15.93
CA SER A 189 -2.73 25.06 -15.91
C SER A 189 -4.13 24.52 -16.20
N ARG A 190 -5.17 25.25 -15.77
CA ARG A 190 -6.57 24.90 -16.05
C ARG A 190 -6.88 24.78 -17.55
N GLU A 191 -6.19 25.56 -18.39
CA GLU A 191 -6.34 25.48 -19.84
C GLU A 191 -5.81 24.14 -20.36
N MET A 192 -4.60 23.74 -19.97
CA MET A 192 -4.05 22.44 -20.35
C MET A 192 -4.94 21.30 -19.85
N GLN A 193 -5.47 21.38 -18.63
CA GLN A 193 -6.38 20.36 -18.08
C GLN A 193 -7.64 20.18 -18.95
N ARG A 194 -8.26 21.27 -19.41
CA ARG A 194 -9.49 21.23 -20.23
C ARG A 194 -9.27 20.69 -21.64
N GLN A 195 -8.07 20.84 -22.18
CA GLN A 195 -7.72 20.37 -23.53
C GLN A 195 -7.42 18.86 -23.57
N LYS A 196 -7.34 18.17 -22.43
CA LYS A 196 -7.08 16.72 -22.38
C LYS A 196 -8.38 15.93 -22.25
N THR A 197 -8.40 14.77 -22.91
CA THR A 197 -9.35 13.69 -22.67
C THR A 197 -8.66 12.59 -21.89
N VAL A 198 -9.45 11.72 -21.23
CA VAL A 198 -8.95 10.56 -20.47
C VAL A 198 -8.04 9.65 -21.31
N ASP A 199 -8.30 9.56 -22.63
CA ASP A 199 -7.60 8.67 -23.56
C ASP A 199 -6.13 9.04 -23.83
N VAL A 200 -5.71 10.26 -23.49
CA VAL A 200 -4.33 10.75 -23.72
C VAL A 200 -3.50 10.81 -22.42
N PHE A 201 -4.09 10.42 -21.29
CA PHE A 201 -3.57 10.75 -19.95
C PHE A 201 -2.87 9.61 -19.21
N ILE A 202 -3.19 8.35 -19.52
CA ILE A 202 -2.76 7.20 -18.71
C ILE A 202 -1.77 6.35 -19.49
N GLU A 203 -0.48 6.41 -19.13
CA GLU A 203 0.43 5.30 -19.41
C GLU A 203 0.24 4.26 -18.29
N GLU A 204 0.47 2.98 -18.61
CA GLU A 204 0.24 1.79 -17.77
C GLU A 204 0.87 1.86 -16.35
N THR A 205 1.73 2.84 -16.11
CA THR A 205 2.70 2.85 -15.01
C THR A 205 2.79 4.18 -14.29
N THR A 206 2.33 5.27 -14.88
CA THR A 206 2.34 6.63 -14.33
C THR A 206 1.36 7.48 -15.15
N PRO A 207 0.45 8.25 -14.53
CA PRO A 207 -0.34 9.20 -15.30
C PRO A 207 0.54 10.35 -15.79
N LYS A 208 0.26 10.89 -16.98
CA LYS A 208 1.03 12.01 -17.53
C LYS A 208 0.90 13.26 -16.67
N ALA A 209 -0.14 13.43 -15.86
CA ALA A 209 -0.14 14.36 -14.72
C ALA A 209 -1.16 13.93 -13.67
N GLY A 210 -1.54 14.85 -12.78
CA GLY A 210 -2.50 14.62 -11.70
C GLY A 210 -1.82 14.68 -10.33
N VAL A 211 -2.64 14.54 -9.30
CA VAL A 211 -2.19 14.37 -7.91
C VAL A 211 -2.79 13.06 -7.42
N VAL A 212 -1.96 12.14 -6.96
CA VAL A 212 -2.43 11.01 -6.15
C VAL A 212 -2.12 11.33 -4.70
N VAL A 213 -3.12 11.17 -3.84
CA VAL A 213 -2.97 11.37 -2.41
C VAL A 213 -2.40 10.08 -1.81
N ALA A 214 -1.61 10.21 -0.74
CA ALA A 214 -1.29 9.06 0.07
C ALA A 214 -1.31 9.40 1.55
N LEU A 215 -2.16 8.72 2.29
CA LEU A 215 -2.23 8.92 3.72
C LEU A 215 -1.44 7.82 4.43
N ASP A 216 -0.22 8.12 4.87
CA ASP A 216 0.51 7.19 5.72
C ASP A 216 -0.17 7.12 7.09
N ILE A 217 -0.87 6.02 7.36
CA ILE A 217 -1.34 5.73 8.70
C ILE A 217 -0.18 5.13 9.49
N GLU A 218 0.46 5.96 10.30
CA GLU A 218 1.42 5.49 11.28
C GLU A 218 0.67 5.07 12.56
N LYS A 219 1.26 4.18 13.37
CA LYS A 219 0.64 3.75 14.65
C LYS A 219 0.39 4.93 15.60
N THR A 220 1.11 6.03 15.41
CA THR A 220 1.01 7.30 16.13
C THR A 220 -0.06 8.26 15.59
N GLY A 221 -0.76 7.91 14.50
CA GLY A 221 -1.78 8.73 13.86
C GLY A 221 -1.49 8.96 12.36
N PRO A 222 -2.46 9.51 11.60
CA PRO A 222 -2.29 9.74 10.17
C PRO A 222 -1.26 10.85 9.91
N VAL A 223 -0.29 10.56 9.03
CA VAL A 223 0.62 11.53 8.43
C VAL A 223 0.28 11.61 6.95
N MET A 224 -0.19 12.76 6.50
CA MET A 224 -0.55 12.94 5.10
C MET A 224 0.69 13.13 4.24
N LYS A 225 0.73 12.44 3.11
CA LYS A 225 1.74 12.54 2.06
C LYS A 225 1.04 12.76 0.72
N MET A 226 1.77 13.35 -0.20
CA MET A 226 1.26 13.63 -1.54
C MET A 226 2.20 13.03 -2.57
N TYR A 227 1.65 12.50 -3.65
CA TYR A 227 2.38 12.10 -4.85
C TYR A 227 1.92 12.99 -6.00
N ILE A 228 2.86 13.75 -6.56
CA ILE A 228 2.59 14.78 -7.57
C ILE A 228 3.30 14.38 -8.86
N TYR A 229 2.58 14.40 -9.97
CA TYR A 229 3.07 13.93 -11.27
C TYR A 229 3.38 15.11 -12.20
N PRO A 230 4.64 15.28 -12.64
CA PRO A 230 5.08 16.48 -13.36
C PRO A 230 4.75 16.51 -14.87
N GLY A 231 4.39 15.39 -15.49
CA GLY A 231 4.48 15.21 -16.94
C GLY A 231 3.71 16.22 -17.81
N LEU A 232 2.45 16.56 -17.50
CA LEU A 232 1.69 17.51 -18.31
C LEU A 232 2.18 18.93 -18.11
N LYS A 233 2.67 19.28 -16.92
CA LYS A 233 3.24 20.61 -16.70
C LYS A 233 4.60 20.74 -17.39
N ALA A 234 5.40 19.69 -17.35
CA ALA A 234 6.65 19.62 -18.09
C ALA A 234 6.39 19.76 -19.60
N LEU A 235 5.39 19.04 -20.12
CA LEU A 235 4.93 19.17 -21.51
C LEU A 235 4.43 20.58 -21.84
N GLU A 236 3.59 21.17 -20.97
CA GLU A 236 3.08 22.55 -21.12
C GLU A 236 4.22 23.58 -21.23
N LEU A 237 5.30 23.38 -20.47
CA LEU A 237 6.43 24.30 -20.42
C LEU A 237 7.57 23.95 -21.40
N GLY A 238 7.48 22.85 -22.15
CA GLY A 238 8.56 22.37 -23.02
C GLY A 238 9.81 21.94 -22.24
N MET A 239 9.64 21.39 -21.04
CA MET A 239 10.70 20.93 -20.14
C MET A 239 10.65 19.41 -19.97
N THR A 240 11.74 18.82 -19.49
CA THR A 240 11.70 17.44 -18.97
C THR A 240 11.10 17.41 -17.56
N ASN A 241 10.60 16.24 -17.14
CA ASN A 241 10.11 16.06 -15.76
C ASN A 241 11.19 16.39 -14.72
N LEU A 242 12.44 15.98 -14.98
CA LEU A 242 13.56 16.23 -14.09
C LEU A 242 13.84 17.73 -13.94
N GLN A 243 13.86 18.48 -15.06
CA GLN A 243 14.05 19.93 -15.04
C GLN A 243 12.96 20.64 -14.22
N LEU A 244 11.68 20.25 -14.40
CA LEU A 244 10.58 20.82 -13.63
C LEU A 244 10.70 20.51 -12.14
N VAL A 245 11.04 19.27 -11.78
CA VAL A 245 11.27 18.87 -10.38
C VAL A 245 12.43 19.66 -9.77
N GLN A 246 13.57 19.75 -10.44
CA GLN A 246 14.73 20.54 -10.00
C GLN A 246 14.35 22.02 -9.79
N GLN A 247 13.63 22.62 -10.75
CA GLN A 247 13.17 24.00 -10.65
C GLN A 247 12.21 24.20 -9.47
N SER A 248 11.30 23.25 -9.24
CA SER A 248 10.34 23.32 -8.13
C SER A 248 11.02 23.26 -6.75
N ILE A 249 12.06 22.43 -6.59
CA ILE A 249 12.85 22.32 -5.35
C ILE A 249 13.68 23.59 -5.13
N ARG A 250 14.35 24.09 -6.17
CA ARG A 250 15.12 25.35 -6.12
C ARG A 250 14.25 26.58 -5.88
N GLY A 251 12.96 26.50 -6.19
CA GLY A 251 11.98 27.55 -5.93
C GLY A 251 11.45 27.63 -4.50
N LEU A 252 11.84 26.72 -3.60
CA LEU A 252 11.47 26.79 -2.18
C LEU A 252 12.02 28.07 -1.53
N PRO A 253 11.42 28.54 -0.40
CA PRO A 253 12.01 29.61 0.39
C PRO A 253 13.48 29.33 0.72
N GLU A 254 14.33 30.36 0.68
CA GLU A 254 15.79 30.20 0.73
C GLU A 254 16.27 29.37 1.93
N ALA A 255 15.68 29.58 3.11
CA ALA A 255 15.98 28.81 4.31
C ALA A 255 15.64 27.32 4.16
N HIS A 256 14.49 27.01 3.54
CA HIS A 256 14.03 25.63 3.31
C HIS A 256 14.92 24.93 2.29
N TYR A 257 15.18 25.57 1.15
CA TYR A 257 16.08 25.05 0.11
C TYR A 257 17.48 24.74 0.67
N LYS A 258 18.11 25.68 1.40
CA LYS A 258 19.42 25.46 2.03
C LYS A 258 19.40 24.29 3.03
N SER A 259 18.33 24.14 3.79
CA SER A 259 18.21 23.07 4.79
C SER A 259 18.16 21.66 4.19
N LEU A 260 17.72 21.52 2.92
CA LEU A 260 17.61 20.22 2.25
C LEU A 260 18.95 19.68 1.74
N ALA A 261 19.96 20.54 1.55
CA ALA A 261 21.27 20.18 0.99
C ALA A 261 21.15 19.31 -0.30
N CYS A 262 20.27 19.70 -1.22
CA CYS A 262 19.80 18.82 -2.30
C CYS A 262 20.70 18.72 -3.54
N GLU A 263 21.65 19.65 -3.73
CA GLU A 263 22.44 19.71 -4.98
C GLU A 263 23.22 18.42 -5.33
N PRO A 264 23.82 17.66 -4.37
CA PRO A 264 24.44 16.38 -4.70
C PRO A 264 23.46 15.37 -5.33
N LEU A 265 22.20 15.37 -4.88
CA LEU A 265 21.16 14.56 -5.48
C LEU A 265 20.78 15.09 -6.87
N LEU A 266 20.56 16.41 -7.01
CA LEU A 266 20.13 16.97 -8.29
C LEU A 266 21.17 16.74 -9.39
N GLN A 267 22.46 16.87 -9.06
CA GLN A 267 23.56 16.54 -9.97
C GLN A 267 23.58 15.04 -10.33
N TYR A 268 23.43 14.15 -9.34
CA TYR A 268 23.39 12.71 -9.61
C TYR A 268 22.20 12.32 -10.51
N LEU A 269 21.06 12.98 -10.37
CA LEU A 269 19.90 12.72 -11.23
C LEU A 269 20.19 13.08 -12.69
N ASP A 270 20.91 14.18 -12.95
CA ASP A 270 21.33 14.53 -14.32
C ASP A 270 22.31 13.48 -14.88
N GLU A 271 23.34 13.11 -14.12
CA GLU A 271 24.33 12.09 -14.50
C GLU A 271 23.69 10.72 -14.74
N GLY A 272 22.75 10.32 -13.89
CA GLY A 272 22.03 9.06 -14.01
C GLY A 272 21.00 9.08 -15.14
N THR A 273 20.41 10.22 -15.47
CA THR A 273 19.62 10.37 -16.70
C THR A 273 20.48 10.13 -17.94
N GLU A 274 21.70 10.68 -18.00
CA GLU A 274 22.62 10.45 -19.12
C GLU A 274 23.11 9.00 -19.19
N ARG A 275 23.47 8.40 -18.05
CA ARG A 275 24.06 7.05 -17.99
C ARG A 275 23.04 5.93 -18.13
N TRP A 276 21.91 6.03 -17.43
CA TRP A 276 20.93 4.95 -17.28
C TRP A 276 19.57 5.26 -17.90
N GLY A 277 19.36 6.48 -18.42
CA GLY A 277 18.06 6.87 -18.95
C GLY A 277 16.98 7.00 -17.87
N PHE A 278 17.32 7.56 -16.71
CA PHE A 278 16.35 7.77 -15.62
C PHE A 278 15.09 8.49 -16.09
N GLU A 279 13.95 7.85 -15.85
CA GLU A 279 12.63 8.46 -15.94
C GLU A 279 12.25 9.01 -14.57
N THR A 280 12.25 10.34 -14.42
CA THR A 280 11.72 11.01 -13.21
C THR A 280 10.20 11.08 -13.29
N GLY A 281 9.51 10.28 -12.50
CA GLY A 281 8.05 10.08 -12.63
C GLY A 281 7.22 10.75 -11.56
N ILE A 282 7.74 10.90 -10.33
CA ILE A 282 6.94 11.29 -9.17
C ILE A 282 7.76 12.17 -8.23
N LEU A 283 7.17 13.26 -7.76
CA LEU A 283 7.61 13.98 -6.58
C LEU A 283 6.66 13.68 -5.42
N SER A 284 7.18 13.29 -4.26
CA SER A 284 6.36 13.14 -3.06
C SER A 284 6.79 14.08 -1.95
N ILE A 285 5.83 14.54 -1.16
CA ILE A 285 6.07 15.39 0.00
C ILE A 285 5.27 14.89 1.20
N ASP A 286 5.80 15.12 2.40
CA ASP A 286 5.02 15.05 3.63
C ASP A 286 4.28 16.39 3.84
N CYS A 287 2.99 16.35 4.19
CA CYS A 287 2.20 17.54 4.58
C CYS A 287 2.40 17.84 6.07
N LEU A 288 3.64 18.16 6.42
CA LEU A 288 4.11 18.53 7.76
C LEU A 288 4.85 19.87 7.69
N GLU A 289 5.12 20.48 8.84
CA GLU A 289 5.95 21.68 8.89
C GLU A 289 7.29 21.44 8.15
N PRO A 290 7.81 22.42 7.39
CA PRO A 290 9.00 22.26 6.54
C PRO A 290 10.24 21.66 7.23
N SER A 291 10.44 21.95 8.52
CA SER A 291 11.53 21.42 9.36
C SER A 291 11.44 19.91 9.61
N ARG A 292 10.24 19.33 9.48
CA ARG A 292 9.96 17.90 9.72
C ARG A 292 9.50 17.17 8.47
N ALA A 293 9.10 17.91 7.44
CA ALA A 293 8.69 17.37 6.16
C ALA A 293 9.90 16.87 5.35
N ARG A 294 9.60 15.98 4.41
CA ARG A 294 10.57 15.46 3.46
C ARG A 294 10.04 15.60 2.05
N VAL A 295 10.96 15.80 1.12
CA VAL A 295 10.73 15.70 -0.32
C VAL A 295 11.32 14.38 -0.79
N LYS A 296 10.60 13.65 -1.65
CA LYS A 296 11.09 12.43 -2.27
C LYS A 296 11.01 12.52 -3.78
N VAL A 297 12.12 12.22 -4.46
CA VAL A 297 12.20 12.20 -5.92
C VAL A 297 12.26 10.75 -6.39
N TYR A 298 11.30 10.32 -7.19
CA TYR A 298 11.19 8.96 -7.70
C TYR A 298 11.74 8.89 -9.12
N ILE A 299 12.64 7.93 -9.32
CA ILE A 299 13.19 7.56 -10.62
C ILE A 299 12.97 6.08 -10.90
N ARG A 300 13.05 5.72 -12.18
CA ARG A 300 13.16 4.35 -12.64
C ARG A 300 14.00 4.30 -13.90
N ALA A 301 14.53 3.13 -14.21
CA ALA A 301 15.11 2.85 -15.50
C ALA A 301 14.95 1.36 -15.83
N ARG A 302 15.08 1.02 -17.11
CA ARG A 302 14.94 -0.35 -17.62
C ARG A 302 16.17 -1.23 -17.32
N HIS A 303 16.89 -0.98 -16.23
CA HIS A 303 18.10 -1.72 -15.86
C HIS A 303 17.84 -2.58 -14.62
N THR A 304 18.36 -3.81 -14.62
CA THR A 304 18.22 -4.76 -13.50
C THR A 304 19.57 -5.30 -13.01
N SER A 305 20.69 -4.83 -13.54
CA SER A 305 22.01 -5.28 -13.12
C SER A 305 22.33 -4.85 -11.67
N LEU A 306 23.20 -5.61 -10.99
CA LEU A 306 23.70 -5.22 -9.67
C LEU A 306 24.51 -3.92 -9.71
N GLU A 307 25.17 -3.62 -10.84
CA GLU A 307 25.87 -2.34 -11.04
C GLU A 307 24.90 -1.17 -10.97
N TYR A 308 23.81 -1.24 -11.74
CA TYR A 308 22.75 -0.23 -11.73
C TYR A 308 22.17 -0.04 -10.32
N MET A 309 21.86 -1.14 -9.65
CA MET A 309 21.34 -1.12 -8.29
C MET A 309 22.32 -0.43 -7.31
N MET A 310 23.60 -0.78 -7.36
CA MET A 310 24.63 -0.18 -6.50
C MET A 310 24.86 1.30 -6.81
N ASP A 311 24.86 1.67 -8.08
CA ASP A 311 24.99 3.07 -8.51
C ASP A 311 23.84 3.92 -7.97
N CYS A 312 22.61 3.46 -8.16
CA CYS A 312 21.39 4.11 -7.66
C CYS A 312 21.36 4.20 -6.13
N LEU A 313 21.73 3.13 -5.43
CA LEU A 313 21.73 3.08 -3.98
C LEU A 313 22.75 4.06 -3.36
N THR A 314 23.90 4.23 -4.02
CA THR A 314 25.02 5.04 -3.51
C THR A 314 25.06 6.47 -4.05
N LEU A 315 24.11 6.86 -4.91
CA LEU A 315 24.14 8.13 -5.66
C LEU A 315 25.46 8.28 -6.45
N GLY A 316 25.86 7.22 -7.14
CA GLY A 316 27.15 7.17 -7.85
C GLY A 316 28.34 7.26 -6.91
N GLY A 317 28.28 6.60 -5.75
CA GLY A 317 29.35 6.58 -4.75
C GLY A 317 29.40 7.78 -3.79
N ARG A 318 28.43 8.69 -3.84
CA ARG A 318 28.35 9.88 -2.96
C ARG A 318 27.89 9.57 -1.54
N LEU A 319 27.11 8.51 -1.35
CA LEU A 319 26.66 8.06 -0.04
C LEU A 319 27.67 7.07 0.54
N ASP A 320 28.15 7.38 1.74
CA ASP A 320 29.01 6.49 2.51
C ASP A 320 28.21 5.27 2.98
N MET A 321 28.66 4.09 2.55
CA MET A 321 28.07 2.80 2.92
C MET A 321 28.87 2.04 3.97
N SER A 322 29.94 2.64 4.50
CA SER A 322 30.75 2.00 5.54
C SER A 322 29.90 1.60 6.75
N GLY A 323 30.14 0.39 7.29
CA GLY A 323 29.37 -0.14 8.42
C GLY A 323 27.97 -0.67 8.09
N ASN A 324 27.64 -0.86 6.80
CA ASN A 324 26.39 -1.49 6.34
C ASN A 324 26.64 -2.76 5.51
N GLU A 325 27.78 -3.43 5.71
CA GLU A 325 28.22 -4.57 4.90
C GLU A 325 27.15 -5.68 4.84
N GLN A 326 26.61 -6.08 5.99
CA GLN A 326 25.54 -7.09 6.05
C GLN A 326 24.26 -6.61 5.36
N ALA A 327 23.87 -5.35 5.54
CA ALA A 327 22.68 -4.80 4.91
C ALA A 327 22.82 -4.69 3.38
N LEU A 328 24.04 -4.49 2.87
CA LEU A 328 24.33 -4.52 1.43
C LEU A 328 24.26 -5.94 0.87
N GLU A 329 24.78 -6.94 1.59
CA GLU A 329 24.63 -8.35 1.21
C GLU A 329 23.16 -8.75 1.19
N ASP A 330 22.41 -8.42 2.24
CA ASP A 330 20.97 -8.67 2.30
C ASP A 330 20.19 -7.96 1.18
N LEU A 331 20.70 -6.84 0.68
CA LEU A 331 20.07 -6.07 -0.40
C LEU A 331 20.34 -6.71 -1.75
N LYS A 332 21.56 -7.20 -1.98
CA LYS A 332 21.90 -7.99 -3.17
C LYS A 332 21.08 -9.28 -3.22
N ASP A 333 20.95 -9.98 -2.10
CA ASP A 333 20.12 -11.19 -2.00
C ASP A 333 18.65 -10.87 -2.28
N PHE A 334 18.13 -9.76 -1.74
CA PHE A 334 16.76 -9.31 -2.02
C PHE A 334 16.57 -8.98 -3.50
N TRP A 335 17.50 -8.26 -4.11
CA TRP A 335 17.48 -7.92 -5.53
C TRP A 335 17.46 -9.18 -6.40
N GLN A 336 18.35 -10.13 -6.11
CA GLN A 336 18.44 -11.39 -6.82
C GLN A 336 17.20 -12.27 -6.64
N ALA A 337 16.59 -12.29 -5.44
CA ALA A 337 15.36 -13.05 -5.20
C ALA A 337 14.23 -12.67 -6.17
N PHE A 338 14.19 -11.43 -6.63
CA PHE A 338 13.17 -10.95 -7.58
C PHE A 338 13.66 -10.83 -9.03
N LEU A 339 14.96 -10.61 -9.27
CA LEU A 339 15.50 -10.22 -10.58
C LEU A 339 16.63 -11.11 -11.12
N ALA A 340 16.99 -12.22 -10.46
CA ALA A 340 18.13 -13.05 -10.88
C ALA A 340 18.04 -13.54 -12.34
N ASP A 341 16.84 -13.85 -12.83
CA ASP A 341 16.62 -14.34 -14.19
C ASP A 341 16.32 -13.23 -15.20
N ALA A 342 16.34 -11.95 -14.78
CA ALA A 342 16.08 -10.82 -15.65
C ALA A 342 17.33 -10.47 -16.48
N PRO A 343 17.18 -10.06 -17.76
CA PRO A 343 18.30 -9.49 -18.51
C PRO A 343 18.74 -8.18 -17.88
N ASP A 344 20.04 -7.86 -17.91
CA ASP A 344 20.60 -6.62 -17.31
C ASP A 344 19.90 -5.33 -17.76
N GLN A 345 19.33 -5.35 -18.97
CA GLN A 345 18.43 -4.33 -19.48
C GLN A 345 17.14 -4.98 -19.98
N LEU A 346 16.00 -4.45 -19.53
CA LEU A 346 14.67 -4.92 -19.94
C LEU A 346 14.37 -4.49 -21.39
N PRO A 347 13.62 -5.31 -22.14
CA PRO A 347 13.11 -4.97 -23.47
C PRO A 347 12.34 -3.64 -23.50
N GLU A 348 12.32 -2.96 -24.65
CA GLU A 348 11.59 -1.69 -24.81
C GLU A 348 10.07 -1.84 -24.62
N ASP A 349 9.53 -3.00 -25.00
CA ASP A 349 8.12 -3.37 -24.87
C ASP A 349 7.75 -3.90 -23.47
N ALA A 350 8.73 -4.03 -22.56
CA ALA A 350 8.43 -4.35 -21.18
C ALA A 350 7.55 -3.24 -20.56
N PRO A 351 6.47 -3.59 -19.84
CA PRO A 351 5.66 -2.61 -19.12
C PRO A 351 6.56 -1.78 -18.21
N GLY A 352 6.41 -0.46 -18.19
CA GLY A 352 7.27 0.40 -17.35
C GLY A 352 7.17 0.12 -15.83
N ARG A 353 6.18 -0.65 -15.34
CA ARG A 353 6.14 -1.15 -13.94
C ARG A 353 7.18 -2.24 -13.69
N ALA A 354 7.60 -2.96 -14.73
CA ALA A 354 8.66 -3.95 -14.67
C ALA A 354 10.03 -3.32 -14.36
N SER A 355 10.22 -2.05 -14.73
CA SER A 355 11.46 -1.31 -14.44
C SER A 355 11.62 -1.11 -12.93
N PRO A 356 12.74 -1.53 -12.33
CA PRO A 356 13.06 -1.20 -10.96
C PRO A 356 13.11 0.31 -10.74
N GLY A 357 12.58 0.75 -9.61
CA GLY A 357 12.56 2.15 -9.25
C GLY A 357 13.31 2.43 -7.95
N PHE A 358 13.74 3.68 -7.82
CA PHE A 358 14.36 4.21 -6.63
C PHE A 358 13.66 5.50 -6.26
N TYR A 359 13.62 5.82 -4.97
CA TYR A 359 13.38 7.19 -4.57
C TYR A 359 14.42 7.67 -3.58
N TYR A 360 14.70 8.97 -3.68
CA TYR A 360 15.65 9.67 -2.83
C TYR A 360 14.91 10.60 -1.89
N THR A 361 15.19 10.52 -0.61
CA THR A 361 14.56 11.36 0.42
C THR A 361 15.48 12.50 0.81
N LEU A 362 14.97 13.72 0.69
CA LEU A 362 15.54 14.97 1.18
C LEU A 362 14.77 15.41 2.42
N GLY A 363 15.46 15.76 3.50
CA GLY A 363 14.85 16.30 4.71
C GLY A 363 15.77 17.31 5.38
N ALA A 364 15.20 18.29 6.07
CA ALA A 364 15.96 19.38 6.67
C ALA A 364 17.06 18.87 7.62
N GLY A 365 18.32 19.16 7.29
CA GLY A 365 19.49 18.75 8.08
C GLY A 365 19.69 17.22 8.17
N LYS A 366 19.09 16.44 7.27
CA LYS A 366 19.23 14.99 7.22
C LYS A 366 20.09 14.57 6.02
N PRO A 367 20.89 13.49 6.16
CA PRO A 367 21.57 12.92 5.00
C PRO A 367 20.55 12.39 3.99
N ILE A 368 20.89 12.47 2.71
CA ILE A 368 20.09 11.90 1.62
C ILE A 368 20.05 10.37 1.80
N SER A 369 18.87 9.78 1.64
CA SER A 369 18.69 8.32 1.71
C SER A 369 17.96 7.79 0.48
N ALA A 370 18.41 6.65 -0.04
CA ALA A 370 17.77 5.94 -1.14
C ALA A 370 16.88 4.78 -0.64
N LYS A 371 15.79 4.51 -1.34
CA LYS A 371 15.01 3.27 -1.23
C LYS A 371 14.79 2.70 -2.62
N MET A 372 14.94 1.39 -2.77
CA MET A 372 14.59 0.66 -3.98
C MET A 372 13.20 0.03 -3.90
N TYR A 373 12.58 -0.18 -5.05
CA TYR A 373 11.39 -0.99 -5.21
C TYR A 373 11.38 -1.68 -6.59
N VAL A 374 10.82 -2.89 -6.63
CA VAL A 374 10.70 -3.72 -7.84
C VAL A 374 9.27 -4.26 -7.92
N SER A 375 8.73 -4.41 -9.13
CA SER A 375 7.40 -5.00 -9.33
C SER A 375 7.53 -6.51 -9.59
N PRO A 376 7.02 -7.38 -8.71
CA PRO A 376 7.03 -8.81 -8.97
C PRO A 376 6.16 -9.24 -10.16
N THR A 377 5.18 -8.42 -10.56
CA THR A 377 4.16 -8.77 -11.56
C THR A 377 4.73 -9.18 -12.91
N TYR A 378 5.90 -8.63 -13.29
CA TYR A 378 6.56 -8.99 -14.55
C TYR A 378 7.47 -10.23 -14.43
N PHE A 379 7.91 -10.57 -13.22
CA PHE A 379 8.93 -11.61 -12.98
C PHE A 379 8.39 -12.87 -12.29
N CYS A 380 7.16 -12.83 -11.79
CA CYS A 380 6.51 -13.92 -11.07
C CYS A 380 5.19 -14.27 -11.75
N LYS A 381 4.87 -15.56 -11.83
CA LYS A 381 3.62 -16.06 -12.44
C LYS A 381 2.41 -15.88 -11.53
N SER A 382 2.63 -15.91 -10.22
CA SER A 382 1.56 -15.85 -9.23
C SER A 382 1.98 -15.17 -7.94
N ASP A 383 1.01 -14.68 -7.16
CA ASP A 383 1.29 -14.14 -5.82
C ASP A 383 1.79 -15.22 -4.84
N THR A 384 1.43 -16.49 -5.07
CA THR A 384 2.03 -17.63 -4.36
C THR A 384 3.54 -17.75 -4.62
N GLU A 385 3.99 -17.49 -5.85
CA GLU A 385 5.43 -17.46 -6.16
C GLU A 385 6.13 -16.30 -5.43
N VAL A 386 5.48 -15.14 -5.37
CA VAL A 386 5.99 -13.98 -4.62
C VAL A 386 6.15 -14.31 -3.13
N LEU A 387 5.13 -14.94 -2.53
CA LEU A 387 5.19 -15.43 -1.15
C LEU A 387 6.35 -16.41 -0.93
N GLY A 388 6.56 -17.34 -1.86
CA GLY A 388 7.68 -18.28 -1.80
C GLY A 388 9.06 -17.59 -1.83
N ARG A 389 9.22 -16.58 -2.68
CA ARG A 389 10.46 -15.77 -2.75
C ARG A 389 10.68 -14.96 -1.47
N LEU A 390 9.63 -14.34 -0.91
CA LEU A 390 9.69 -13.64 0.37
C LEU A 390 10.04 -14.58 1.53
N CYS A 391 9.42 -15.76 1.58
CA CYS A 391 9.70 -16.79 2.58
C CYS A 391 11.16 -17.25 2.50
N GLY A 392 11.65 -17.59 1.29
CA GLY A 392 13.05 -17.95 1.07
C GLY A 392 14.03 -16.86 1.48
N TYR A 393 13.69 -15.59 1.19
CA TYR A 393 14.50 -14.45 1.61
C TYR A 393 14.56 -14.28 3.13
N PHE A 394 13.42 -14.42 3.82
CA PHE A 394 13.32 -14.20 5.26
C PHE A 394 13.77 -15.37 6.13
N ALA A 395 13.82 -16.59 5.60
CA ALA A 395 14.17 -17.81 6.34
C ALA A 395 15.51 -17.73 7.10
N THR A 396 16.46 -16.91 6.63
CA THR A 396 17.77 -16.71 7.28
C THR A 396 17.89 -15.38 8.03
N ARG A 397 16.84 -14.55 8.04
CA ARG A 397 16.92 -13.13 8.45
C ARG A 397 15.89 -12.73 9.50
N ARG A 398 14.76 -13.44 9.60
CA ARG A 398 13.63 -13.05 10.46
C ARG A 398 12.92 -14.27 11.04
N SER A 399 12.00 -14.00 11.98
CA SER A 399 11.15 -15.04 12.57
C SER A 399 10.04 -15.49 11.62
N ASP A 400 9.80 -16.80 11.60
CA ASP A 400 8.72 -17.43 10.83
C ASP A 400 7.33 -16.86 11.19
N LEU A 401 7.08 -16.47 12.45
CA LEU A 401 5.73 -16.04 12.87
C LEU A 401 5.25 -14.76 12.15
N GLN A 402 6.15 -13.84 11.81
CA GLN A 402 5.77 -12.64 11.04
C GLN A 402 5.39 -13.00 9.60
N MET A 403 6.12 -13.94 8.99
CA MET A 403 5.85 -14.45 7.66
C MET A 403 4.53 -15.24 7.64
N ASP A 404 4.31 -16.13 8.62
CA ASP A 404 3.08 -16.91 8.78
C ASP A 404 1.86 -15.99 8.90
N ASN A 405 1.96 -14.93 9.72
CA ASN A 405 0.88 -13.96 9.88
C ASN A 405 0.58 -13.19 8.59
N TYR A 406 1.62 -12.83 7.83
CA TYR A 406 1.47 -12.14 6.56
C TYR A 406 0.83 -13.05 5.49
N GLU A 407 1.31 -14.28 5.35
CA GLU A 407 0.75 -15.28 4.44
C GLU A 407 -0.71 -15.61 4.79
N ALA A 408 -1.01 -15.81 6.08
CA ALA A 408 -2.37 -16.01 6.55
C ALA A 408 -3.29 -14.82 6.23
N ALA A 409 -2.77 -13.58 6.32
CA ALA A 409 -3.54 -12.39 5.93
C ALA A 409 -3.93 -12.46 4.45
N LEU A 410 -2.98 -12.78 3.56
CA LEU A 410 -3.26 -12.84 2.12
C LEU A 410 -4.22 -13.98 1.75
N HIS A 411 -4.09 -15.14 2.41
CA HIS A 411 -5.06 -16.21 2.23
C HIS A 411 -6.47 -15.82 2.69
N ASP A 412 -6.60 -15.13 3.82
CA ASP A 412 -7.88 -14.62 4.33
C ASP A 412 -8.51 -13.57 3.38
N ILE A 413 -7.68 -12.77 2.69
CA ILE A 413 -8.13 -11.67 1.83
C ILE A 413 -8.49 -12.17 0.42
N PHE A 414 -7.60 -12.94 -0.21
CA PHE A 414 -7.70 -13.29 -1.63
C PHE A 414 -8.14 -14.74 -1.86
N GLY A 415 -7.90 -15.62 -0.89
CA GLY A 415 -8.06 -17.06 -1.05
C GLY A 415 -6.98 -17.69 -1.94
N LYS A 416 -6.75 -18.99 -1.72
CA LYS A 416 -5.70 -19.75 -2.44
C LYS A 416 -5.88 -19.74 -3.96
N LYS A 417 -7.12 -19.87 -4.45
CA LYS A 417 -7.43 -19.88 -5.89
C LYS A 417 -6.90 -18.62 -6.60
N THR A 418 -7.14 -17.44 -6.02
CA THR A 418 -6.70 -16.16 -6.58
C THR A 418 -5.19 -16.03 -6.56
N LEU A 419 -4.57 -16.34 -5.41
CA LEU A 419 -3.12 -16.23 -5.22
C LEU A 419 -2.33 -17.17 -6.15
N ASP A 420 -2.87 -18.35 -6.45
CA ASP A 420 -2.26 -19.31 -7.38
C ASP A 420 -2.49 -18.93 -8.85
N ALA A 421 -3.60 -18.24 -9.17
CA ALA A 421 -4.02 -18.01 -10.55
C ALA A 421 -3.36 -16.81 -11.23
N ARG A 422 -2.91 -15.80 -10.48
CA ARG A 422 -2.27 -14.59 -11.04
C ARG A 422 -1.30 -13.93 -10.07
N CYS A 423 -0.41 -13.11 -10.62
CA CYS A 423 0.40 -12.15 -9.86
C CYS A 423 -0.24 -10.77 -10.04
N GLY A 424 -0.59 -10.10 -8.95
CA GLY A 424 -1.24 -8.79 -9.03
C GLY A 424 -1.57 -8.13 -7.71
N SER A 425 -1.66 -8.90 -6.61
CA SER A 425 -1.75 -8.32 -5.28
C SER A 425 -0.42 -7.70 -4.89
N HIS A 426 0.70 -8.42 -4.99
CA HIS A 426 2.03 -7.84 -4.79
C HIS A 426 2.48 -7.05 -6.02
N TYR A 427 2.04 -5.80 -6.14
CA TYR A 427 2.42 -4.97 -7.29
C TYR A 427 3.79 -4.32 -7.12
N TYR A 428 4.27 -4.14 -5.88
CA TYR A 428 5.67 -3.80 -5.57
C TYR A 428 6.18 -4.47 -4.29
N VAL A 429 7.48 -4.70 -4.25
CA VAL A 429 8.25 -4.96 -3.03
C VAL A 429 9.44 -4.01 -2.99
N GLY A 430 9.86 -3.55 -1.82
CA GLY A 430 10.96 -2.61 -1.74
C GLY A 430 11.71 -2.66 -0.43
N CYS A 431 12.95 -2.19 -0.43
CA CYS A 431 13.79 -2.16 0.75
C CYS A 431 14.63 -0.89 0.81
N ALA A 432 14.93 -0.46 2.04
CA ALA A 432 15.83 0.65 2.33
C ALA A 432 16.83 0.24 3.39
N LEU A 433 18.05 0.80 3.33
CA LEU A 433 19.04 0.64 4.38
C LEU A 433 18.56 1.34 5.66
N ALA A 434 18.61 0.62 6.78
CA ALA A 434 18.22 1.11 8.10
C ALA A 434 19.15 0.53 9.17
N LYS A 435 20.26 1.22 9.46
CA LYS A 435 21.21 0.90 10.54
C LYS A 435 21.64 -0.58 10.56
N ASN A 436 22.48 -0.97 9.59
CA ASN A 436 22.99 -2.33 9.40
C ASN A 436 21.91 -3.43 9.22
N GLN A 437 20.66 -3.04 8.93
CA GLN A 437 19.58 -3.95 8.56
C GLN A 437 18.80 -3.40 7.38
N LEU A 438 18.05 -4.26 6.70
CA LEU A 438 17.08 -3.84 5.69
C LEU A 438 15.68 -3.67 6.25
N ARG A 439 15.11 -2.51 5.93
CA ARG A 439 13.70 -2.22 6.11
C ARG A 439 12.96 -2.63 4.84
N VAL A 440 12.33 -3.80 4.87
CA VAL A 440 11.52 -4.34 3.77
C VAL A 440 10.08 -3.84 3.88
N VAL A 441 9.44 -3.57 2.74
CA VAL A 441 8.03 -3.21 2.62
C VAL A 441 7.43 -3.93 1.41
N THR A 442 6.30 -4.58 1.58
CA THR A 442 5.48 -5.10 0.47
C THR A 442 4.32 -4.14 0.22
N TYR A 443 3.95 -3.97 -1.05
CA TYR A 443 2.84 -3.14 -1.49
C TYR A 443 1.78 -4.00 -2.17
N LEU A 444 0.55 -3.85 -1.72
CA LEU A 444 -0.57 -4.73 -1.98
C LEU A 444 -1.71 -3.98 -2.68
N SER A 445 -2.10 -4.44 -3.86
CA SER A 445 -3.34 -4.05 -4.51
C SER A 445 -4.48 -4.95 -4.02
N PRO A 446 -5.65 -4.40 -3.65
CA PRO A 446 -6.86 -5.19 -3.39
C PRO A 446 -7.40 -5.92 -4.60
N GLN A 447 -6.98 -5.55 -5.82
CA GLN A 447 -7.48 -6.10 -7.07
C GLN A 447 -9.01 -6.09 -7.14
N SER A 448 -9.64 -5.00 -6.68
CA SER A 448 -11.09 -4.97 -6.42
C SER A 448 -11.89 -5.28 -7.68
N PHE A 449 -11.46 -4.71 -8.83
CA PHE A 449 -12.11 -4.90 -10.11
C PHE A 449 -11.90 -6.31 -10.65
N ASP A 450 -10.66 -6.81 -10.66
CA ASP A 450 -10.37 -8.14 -11.20
C ASP A 450 -10.99 -9.27 -10.37
N CYS A 451 -10.94 -9.15 -9.03
CA CYS A 451 -11.63 -10.07 -8.15
C CYS A 451 -13.17 -10.00 -8.31
N GLU A 452 -13.76 -8.83 -8.60
CA GLU A 452 -15.20 -8.73 -8.89
C GLU A 452 -15.56 -9.44 -10.21
N LYS A 453 -14.74 -9.28 -11.26
CA LYS A 453 -14.93 -10.00 -12.53
C LYS A 453 -14.88 -11.52 -12.34
N ASP A 454 -13.96 -12.00 -11.50
CA ASP A 454 -13.89 -13.43 -11.17
C ASP A 454 -15.17 -13.92 -10.49
N LEU A 455 -15.65 -13.18 -9.48
CA LEU A 455 -16.89 -13.52 -8.76
C LEU A 455 -18.11 -13.53 -9.69
N ILE A 456 -18.20 -12.57 -10.62
CA ILE A 456 -19.28 -12.52 -11.62
C ILE A 456 -19.23 -13.74 -12.53
N ARG A 457 -18.04 -14.12 -13.03
CA ARG A 457 -17.85 -15.30 -13.89
C ARG A 457 -18.20 -16.59 -13.14
N GLU A 458 -17.82 -16.70 -11.87
CA GLU A 458 -18.16 -17.84 -11.02
C GLU A 458 -19.66 -17.98 -10.82
N ARG A 459 -20.37 -16.87 -10.52
CA ARG A 459 -21.84 -16.85 -10.40
C ARG A 459 -22.56 -17.19 -11.70
N ALA A 460 -22.00 -16.82 -12.85
CA ALA A 460 -22.57 -17.16 -14.15
C ALA A 460 -22.34 -18.63 -14.55
N SER A 461 -21.37 -19.29 -13.93
CA SER A 461 -20.99 -20.68 -14.21
C SER A 461 -21.61 -21.70 -13.24
N ALA A 462 -22.23 -21.23 -12.15
CA ALA A 462 -22.92 -22.00 -11.13
C ALA A 462 -24.44 -22.03 -11.41
#